data_AF-A0AA42BR26-F1
#
_entry.id   AF-A0AA42BR26-F1
#
_cell.length_a   1.000
_cell.length_b   1.000
_cell.length_c   1.000
_cell.angle_alpha   90.00
_cell.angle_beta   90.00
_cell.angle_gamma   90.00
#
_symmetry.space_group_name_H-M   'P 1'
#
loop_
_entity.id
_entity.type
_entity.pdbx_description
1 polymer ?
#
loop_
_entity_poly.entity_id
_entity_poly.type
_entity_poly.pdbx_seq_one_letter_code
_entity_poly.pdbx_strand_id
1 'polypeptide(L)' 'MQMGMPDVVCPQCKQAAEMEDVLTAQANQNVIYTCPSCGYMLRNIKTSKG' A
#
# COMPACT_ATOMS: atom_id res chain seq x y z
N MET A 1 19.48 -14.43 -1.93
CA MET A 1 18.81 -13.58 -2.93
C MET A 1 17.87 -12.67 -2.16
N GLN A 2 18.26 -11.43 -1.92
CA GLN A 2 17.51 -10.54 -1.02
C GLN A 2 16.46 -9.82 -1.87
N MET A 3 15.22 -10.32 -1.80
CA MET A 3 14.04 -9.66 -2.36
C MET A 3 13.73 -8.49 -1.42
N GLY A 4 14.16 -7.28 -1.76
CA GLY A 4 13.67 -6.07 -1.10
C GLY A 4 12.17 -5.98 -1.36
N MET A 5 11.35 -6.20 -0.34
CA MET A 5 9.92 -5.99 -0.44
C MET A 5 9.69 -4.51 -0.76
N PRO A 6 8.78 -4.18 -1.69
CA PRO A 6 8.55 -2.78 -2.06
C PRO A 6 8.06 -1.99 -0.85
N ASP A 7 8.71 -0.87 -0.56
CA ASP A 7 8.21 0.12 0.39
C ASP A 7 7.25 1.07 -0.32
N VAL A 8 6.12 1.38 0.32
CA VAL A 8 5.15 2.36 -0.16
C VAL A 8 5.31 3.66 0.62
N VAL A 9 5.58 4.74 -0.10
CA VAL A 9 5.66 6.08 0.48
C VAL A 9 4.27 6.72 0.52
N CYS A 10 3.85 7.13 1.70
CA CYS A 10 2.58 7.83 1.90
C CYS A 10 2.59 9.20 1.21
N PRO A 11 1.60 9.55 0.36
CA PRO A 11 1.55 10.87 -0.27
C PRO A 11 1.20 12.01 0.70
N GLN A 12 0.62 11.70 1.87
CA GLN A 12 0.23 12.70 2.88
C GLN A 12 1.37 13.06 3.83
N CYS A 13 1.95 12.07 4.52
CA CYS A 13 2.97 12.30 5.53
C CYS A 13 4.39 11.97 5.06
N LYS A 14 4.55 11.47 3.82
CA LYS A 14 5.83 11.04 3.22
C LYS A 14 6.54 9.91 3.98
N GLN A 15 5.86 9.22 4.88
CA GLN A 15 6.43 8.05 5.54
C GLN A 15 6.47 6.83 4.62
N ALA A 16 7.56 6.08 4.68
CA ALA A 16 7.71 4.79 4.03
C ALA A 16 7.23 3.69 4.97
N ALA A 17 6.51 2.72 4.43
CA ALA A 17 6.09 1.52 5.14
C ALA A 17 6.04 0.34 4.17
N GLU A 18 6.24 -0.86 4.68
CA GLU A 18 6.27 -2.07 3.88
C GLU A 18 4.92 -2.29 3.18
N MET A 19 4.95 -2.62 1.88
CA MET A 19 3.73 -2.79 1.08
C MET A 19 2.77 -3.82 1.65
N GLU A 20 3.25 -4.89 2.28
CA GLU A 20 2.41 -5.94 2.90
C GLU A 20 1.68 -5.45 4.15
N ASP A 21 2.30 -4.55 4.93
CA ASP A 21 1.68 -3.98 6.14
C ASP A 21 0.58 -2.96 5.81
N VAL A 22 0.74 -2.24 4.70
CA VAL A 22 -0.15 -1.11 4.34
C VAL A 22 -1.19 -1.46 3.29
N LEU A 23 -0.99 -2.51 2.49
CA LEU A 23 -1.94 -2.96 1.48
C LEU A 23 -2.75 -4.13 1.96
N THR A 24 -4.06 -3.92 2.09
CA THR A 24 -5.01 -5.01 2.25
C THR A 24 -5.62 -5.32 0.88
N ALA A 25 -5.21 -6.43 0.27
CA ALA A 25 -5.82 -6.94 -0.96
C ALA A 25 -6.96 -7.90 -0.63
N GLN A 26 -8.14 -7.69 -1.21
CA GLN A 26 -9.27 -8.62 -1.12
C GLN A 26 -9.51 -9.27 -2.48
N ALA A 27 -9.72 -10.59 -2.49
CA ALA A 27 -9.86 -11.39 -3.70
C ALA A 27 -10.94 -10.90 -4.69
N ASN A 28 -11.92 -10.13 -4.18
CA ASN A 28 -13.10 -9.70 -4.94
C ASN A 28 -13.26 -8.17 -5.00
N GLN A 29 -12.31 -7.38 -4.50
CA GLN A 29 -12.45 -5.92 -4.41
C GLN A 29 -11.12 -5.17 -4.19
N ASN A 30 -11.11 -3.95 -4.74
CA ASN A 30 -10.20 -2.84 -4.50
C ASN A 30 -9.11 -3.05 -3.46
N VAL A 31 -7.86 -3.00 -3.90
CA VAL A 31 -6.72 -2.80 -3.00
C VAL A 31 -6.92 -1.53 -2.19
N ILE A 32 -6.84 -1.66 -0.86
CA ILE A 32 -6.89 -0.57 0.09
C ILE A 32 -5.49 -0.37 0.66
N TYR A 33 -4.92 0.81 0.42
CA TYR A 33 -3.76 1.30 1.13
C TYR A 33 -4.22 2.04 2.38
N THR A 34 -3.63 1.73 3.53
CA THR A 34 -3.82 2.49 4.77
C THR A 34 -2.46 2.83 5.36
N CYS A 35 -2.19 4.12 5.53
CA CYS A 35 -0.96 4.58 6.15
C CYS A 35 -1.05 4.44 7.69
N PRO A 36 -0.15 3.68 8.34
CA PRO A 36 -0.17 3.51 9.79
C PRO A 36 0.26 4.79 10.55
N SER A 37 1.03 5.67 9.90
CA SER A 37 1.59 6.86 10.54
C SER A 37 0.60 8.04 10.65
N CYS A 38 -0.27 8.21 9.65
CA CYS A 38 -1.23 9.33 9.62
C CYS A 38 -2.69 8.91 9.42
N GLY A 39 -2.97 7.62 9.20
CA GLY A 39 -4.32 7.11 8.95
C GLY A 39 -4.88 7.38 7.55
N TYR A 40 -4.05 7.89 6.61
CA TYR A 40 -4.50 8.11 5.23
C TYR A 40 -4.91 6.81 4.56
N MET A 41 -6.14 6.75 4.03
CA MET A 41 -6.68 5.59 3.33
C MET A 41 -6.88 5.89 1.85
N LEU A 42 -6.34 5.04 0.98
CA LEU A 42 -6.57 5.08 -0.46
C LEU A 42 -7.21 3.75 -0.87
N ARG A 43 -8.43 3.82 -1.42
CA ARG A 43 -9.21 2.66 -1.86
C ARG A 43 -9.34 2.71 -3.39
N ASN A 44 -9.60 1.58 -4.03
CA ASN A 44 -9.66 1.46 -5.50
C ASN A 44 -8.30 1.67 -6.18
N ILE A 45 -7.19 1.27 -5.54
CA ILE A 45 -5.90 1.33 -6.21
C ILE A 45 -5.94 0.30 -7.34
N LYS A 46 -6.07 0.79 -8.57
CA LYS A 46 -5.88 -0.02 -9.77
C LYS A 46 -4.41 -0.38 -9.83
N THR A 47 -4.07 -1.56 -9.31
CA THR A 47 -2.77 -2.16 -9.59
C THR A 47 -2.83 -2.61 -11.05
N SER A 48 -2.20 -1.84 -11.93
CA SER A 48 -2.01 -2.25 -13.33
C SER A 48 -1.04 -3.43 -13.33
N LYS A 49 -1.56 -4.65 -13.12
CA LYS A 49 -0.91 -5.86 -13.63
C LYS A 49 -1.40 -6.03 -15.07
N GLY A 50 -0.71 -5.40 -16.00
CA GLY A 50 -0.87 -5.53 -17.45
C GLY A 50 0.48 -5.32 -18.11
#